data_AF-A0A7S2GER0-F1
#
_entry.id   AF-A0A7S2GER0-F1
#
_cell.length_a   1.000
_cell.length_b   1.000
_cell.length_c   1.000
_cell.angle_alpha   90.00
_cell.angle_beta   90.00
_cell.angle_gamma   90.00
#
_symmetry.space_group_name_H-M   'P 1'
#
loop_
_entity.id
_entity.type
_entity.pdbx_description
1 polymer ?
#
loop_
_entity_poly.entity_id
_entity_poly.type
_entity_poly.pdbx_seq_one_letter_code
_entity_poly.pdbx_strand_id
1 'polypeptide(L)'
;EVEVGGQKVVAILDTGSFDILVSSEHCDDCRDPPYDPNASSTFRAAANASELTVHTFGSGPTYSKRGYEQVRIGPYEVDNQTFYQIVRHNITAMNKSGSFNAIVGIGP
;
A
#
# COMPACT_ATOMS: atom_id res chain seq x y z
N GLU A 1 -2.64 -5.66 -13.95
CA GLU A 1 -1.37 -5.48 -13.22
C GLU A 1 -1.44 -4.16 -12.48
N VAL A 2 -0.95 -4.10 -11.23
CA VAL A 2 -0.95 -2.89 -10.41
C VAL A 2 0.50 -2.54 -10.10
N GLU A 3 0.85 -1.27 -10.30
CA GLU A 3 2.17 -0.72 -10.01
C GLU A 3 2.05 0.56 -9.18
N VAL A 4 2.99 0.74 -8.27
CA VAL A 4 3.07 1.89 -7.36
C VAL A 4 4.51 2.40 -7.41
N GLY A 5 4.71 3.59 -7.99
CA GLY A 5 6.06 4.14 -8.26
C GLY A 5 6.87 3.25 -9.21
N GLY A 6 6.20 2.61 -10.18
CA GLY A 6 6.82 1.63 -11.10
C GLY A 6 7.12 0.26 -10.50
N GLN A 7 6.80 0.04 -9.22
CA GLN A 7 7.05 -1.22 -8.52
C GLN A 7 5.79 -2.09 -8.53
N LYS A 8 5.92 -3.32 -9.02
CA LYS A 8 4.79 -4.25 -9.19
C LYS A 8 4.31 -4.77 -7.84
N VAL A 9 3.00 -4.73 -7.63
CA VAL A 9 2.37 -5.22 -6.41
C VAL A 9 1.33 -6.29 -6.73
N VAL A 10 1.14 -7.23 -5.81
CA VAL A 10 0.04 -8.19 -5.82
C VAL A 10 -1.09 -7.57 -5.02
N ALA A 11 -1.99 -6.88 -5.71
CA ALA A 11 -3.11 -6.18 -5.11
C ALA A 11 -4.39 -7.03 -5.06
N ILE A 12 -5.13 -6.93 -3.96
CA ILE A 12 -6.58 -7.19 -3.98
C ILE A 12 -7.33 -5.90 -4.29
N LEU A 13 -8.34 -5.99 -5.15
CA LEU A 13 -9.29 -4.91 -5.37
C LEU A 13 -10.44 -5.09 -4.38
N ASP A 14 -10.58 -4.18 -3.44
CA ASP A 14 -11.48 -4.31 -2.30
C ASP A 14 -12.61 -3.27 -2.37
N THR A 15 -13.83 -3.71 -2.65
CA THR A 15 -15.02 -2.85 -2.67
C THR A 15 -15.47 -2.43 -1.26
N GLY A 16 -14.89 -3.02 -0.20
CA GLY A 16 -15.19 -2.71 1.20
C GLY A 16 -14.32 -1.60 1.81
N SER A 17 -13.39 -1.02 1.04
CA SER A 17 -12.49 0.05 1.49
C SER A 17 -12.22 1.09 0.39
N PHE A 18 -11.52 2.18 0.73
CA PHE A 18 -11.37 3.37 -0.14
C PHE A 18 -9.90 3.75 -0.41
N ASP A 19 -8.97 3.29 0.43
CA ASP A 19 -7.58 3.71 0.36
C ASP A 19 -6.71 2.69 -0.38
N ILE A 20 -5.56 3.14 -0.88
CA ILE A 20 -4.50 2.28 -1.42
C ILE A 20 -3.47 2.06 -0.33
N LEU A 21 -3.30 0.81 0.09
CA LEU A 21 -2.32 0.40 1.08
C LEU A 21 -1.34 -0.60 0.45
N VAL A 22 -0.04 -0.41 0.67
CA VAL A 22 1.01 -1.27 0.09
C VAL A 22 2.04 -1.60 1.16
N SER A 23 2.43 -2.88 1.28
CA SER A 23 3.55 -3.29 2.13
C SER A 23 4.84 -2.61 1.67
N SER A 24 5.51 -1.93 2.60
CA SER A 24 6.74 -1.19 2.33
C SER A 24 7.96 -1.90 2.92
N GLU A 25 9.14 -1.68 2.34
CA GLU A 25 10.42 -2.14 2.92
C GLU A 25 10.65 -1.61 4.35
N HIS A 26 9.93 -0.57 4.76
CA HIS A 26 9.90 -0.10 6.15
C HIS A 26 9.12 -1.01 7.12
N CYS A 27 8.57 -2.12 6.64
CA CYS A 27 7.86 -3.11 7.46
C CYS A 27 8.73 -4.32 7.73
N ASP A 28 9.40 -4.32 8.89
CA ASP A 28 10.33 -5.39 9.28
C ASP A 28 9.68 -6.77 9.39
N ASP A 29 8.40 -6.81 9.80
CA ASP A 29 7.63 -8.04 9.99
C ASP A 29 6.79 -8.44 8.76
N CYS A 30 6.82 -7.64 7.69
CA CYS A 30 6.08 -7.95 6.46
C CYS A 30 6.87 -8.97 5.63
N ARG A 31 6.15 -9.93 5.04
CA ARG A 31 6.74 -10.84 4.06
C ARG A 31 6.83 -10.16 2.69
N ASP A 32 8.03 -10.18 2.10
CA ASP A 32 8.30 -9.75 0.72
C ASP A 32 7.65 -8.38 0.36
N PRO A 33 7.94 -7.30 1.12
CA PRO A 33 7.34 -6.00 0.85
C PRO A 33 7.77 -5.48 -0.54
N PRO A 34 6.83 -5.19 -1.45
CA PRO A 34 7.16 -4.85 -2.83
C PRO A 34 7.57 -3.39 -3.05
N TYR A 35 7.37 -2.50 -2.06
CA TYR A 35 7.52 -1.07 -2.25
C TYR A 35 8.69 -0.48 -1.44
N ASP A 36 9.72 -0.04 -2.15
CA ASP A 36 10.80 0.82 -1.65
C ASP A 36 10.53 2.27 -2.06
N PRO A 37 10.25 3.20 -1.12
CA PRO A 37 10.10 4.61 -1.45
C PRO A 37 11.37 5.26 -2.03
N ASN A 38 12.57 4.72 -1.73
CA ASN A 38 13.83 5.27 -2.24
C ASN A 38 14.12 4.86 -3.68
N ALA A 39 13.54 3.76 -4.15
CA ALA A 39 13.62 3.32 -5.55
C ALA A 39 12.66 4.09 -6.47
N SER A 40 11.68 4.82 -5.91
CA SER A 40 10.69 5.58 -6.67
C SER A 40 11.14 7.02 -6.93
N SER A 41 11.15 7.44 -8.20
CA SER A 41 11.40 8.84 -8.56
C SER A 41 10.18 9.76 -8.40
N THR A 42 9.00 9.17 -8.19
CA THR A 42 7.71 9.89 -8.11
C THR A 42 7.15 9.96 -6.69
N PHE A 43 7.76 9.24 -5.75
CA PHE A 43 7.36 9.24 -4.35
C PHE A 43 7.44 10.65 -3.74
N ARG A 44 6.38 11.06 -3.05
CA ARG A 44 6.39 12.25 -2.20
C ARG A 44 5.81 11.92 -0.82
N ALA A 45 6.61 12.07 0.21
CA ALA A 45 6.16 11.98 1.59
C ALA A 45 5.07 13.04 1.89
N ALA A 46 4.06 12.69 2.69
CA ALA A 46 3.10 13.69 3.19
C ALA A 46 3.79 14.63 4.21
N ALA A 47 3.25 15.83 4.42
CA ALA A 47 3.80 16.79 5.37
C ALA A 47 3.99 16.21 6.80
N ASN A 48 3.11 15.29 7.20
CA ASN A 48 3.15 14.59 8.48
C ASN A 48 3.58 13.11 8.29
N ALA A 49 4.57 12.82 7.45
CA ALA A 49 4.96 11.45 7.12
C ALA A 49 5.43 10.59 8.32
N SER A 50 5.74 11.20 9.46
CA SER A 50 6.03 10.49 10.71
C SER A 50 4.79 9.98 11.44
N GLU A 51 3.60 10.52 11.16
CA GLU A 51 2.35 10.09 11.76
C GLU A 51 1.88 8.77 11.14
N LEU A 52 1.50 7.81 12.00
CA LEU A 52 0.94 6.55 11.56
C LEU A 52 -0.58 6.68 11.42
N THR A 53 -1.08 6.32 10.24
CA THR A 53 -2.50 6.08 9.98
C THR A 53 -2.84 4.62 10.24
N VAL A 54 -3.89 4.39 11.02
CA VAL A 54 -4.40 3.06 11.33
C VAL A 54 -5.62 2.78 10.45
N HIS A 55 -5.56 1.74 9.63
CA HIS A 55 -6.72 1.23 8.90
C HIS A 55 -7.13 -0.10 9.51
N THR A 56 -8.40 -0.24 9.88
CA THR A 56 -8.94 -1.45 10.52
C THR A 56 -9.85 -2.19 9.55
N PHE A 57 -9.47 -3.41 9.24
CA PHE A 57 -10.26 -4.36 8.46
C PHE A 57 -10.83 -5.43 9.37
N GLY A 58 -11.81 -6.20 8.89
CA GLY A 58 -12.34 -7.35 9.64
C GLY A 58 -11.26 -8.40 9.97
N SER A 59 -10.18 -8.43 9.20
CA SER A 59 -9.03 -9.32 9.37
C SER A 59 -7.93 -8.76 10.28
N GLY A 60 -8.09 -7.52 10.78
CA GLY A 60 -7.16 -6.85 11.70
C GLY A 60 -6.71 -5.46 11.22
N PRO A 61 -5.80 -4.81 11.96
CA PRO A 61 -5.31 -3.48 11.63
C PRO A 61 -4.04 -3.49 10.75
N THR A 62 -3.86 -2.39 10.03
CA THR A 62 -2.57 -1.95 9.46
C THR A 62 -2.14 -0.65 10.12
N TYR A 63 -0.83 -0.43 10.20
CA TYR A 63 -0.22 0.83 10.62
C TYR A 63 0.65 1.31 9.47
N SER A 64 0.41 2.53 9.02
CA SER A 64 0.94 2.97 7.73
C SER A 64 1.34 4.44 7.73
N LYS A 65 2.30 4.78 6.89
CA LYS A 65 2.70 6.17 6.63
C LYS A 65 2.04 6.66 5.35
N ARG A 66 1.41 7.84 5.41
CA ARG A 66 0.77 8.45 4.25
C ARG A 66 1.82 9.06 3.31
N GLY A 67 1.61 8.88 2.01
CA GLY A 67 2.38 9.54 0.97
C GLY A 67 1.57 9.75 -0.30
N TYR A 68 2.25 10.27 -1.31
CA TYR A 68 1.74 10.40 -2.67
C TYR A 68 2.66 9.65 -3.61
N GLU A 69 2.06 9.05 -4.62
CA GLU A 69 2.80 8.23 -5.58
C GLU A 69 2.09 8.23 -6.93
N GLN A 70 2.82 7.84 -7.97
CA GLN A 70 2.22 7.44 -9.24
C GLN A 70 1.67 6.02 -9.10
N VAL A 71 0.39 5.83 -9.43
CA VAL A 71 -0.25 4.51 -9.40
C VAL A 71 -0.75 4.16 -10.79
N ARG A 72 -0.42 2.94 -11.24
CA ARG A 72 -0.88 2.37 -12.51
C ARG A 72 -1.72 1.13 -12.26
N ILE A 73 -2.91 1.08 -12.85
CA ILE A 73 -3.82 -0.07 -12.82
C ILE A 73 -4.21 -0.40 -14.26
N GLY A 74 -3.59 -1.45 -14.82
CA GLY A 74 -3.76 -1.79 -16.22
C GLY A 74 -3.34 -0.63 -17.14
N PRO A 75 -4.20 -0.13 -18.05
CA PRO A 75 -3.87 1.00 -18.93
C PRO A 75 -4.02 2.37 -18.27
N TYR A 76 -4.54 2.44 -17.04
CA TYR A 76 -4.82 3.70 -16.35
C TYR A 76 -3.66 4.06 -15.44
N GLU A 77 -3.26 5.32 -15.47
CA GLU A 77 -2.18 5.88 -14.66
C GLU A 77 -2.66 7.18 -14.02
N VAL A 78 -2.33 7.36 -12.75
CA VAL A 78 -2.65 8.56 -11.98
C VAL A 78 -1.40 9.00 -11.20
N ASP A 79 -1.00 10.24 -11.43
CA ASP A 79 0.05 10.87 -10.64
C ASP A 79 -0.51 11.41 -9.33
N ASN A 80 0.37 11.52 -8.33
CA ASN A 80 0.06 12.18 -7.08
C ASN A 80 -1.14 11.56 -6.31
N GLN A 81 -1.37 10.26 -6.52
CA GLN A 81 -2.40 9.50 -5.83
C GLN A 81 -2.00 9.31 -4.36
N THR A 82 -2.94 9.56 -3.45
CA THR A 82 -2.69 9.28 -2.03
C THR A 82 -2.63 7.77 -1.83
N PHE A 83 -1.59 7.32 -1.15
CA PHE A 83 -1.41 5.92 -0.78
C PHE A 83 -0.76 5.83 0.61
N TYR A 84 -0.78 4.63 1.16
CA TYR A 84 -0.29 4.34 2.49
C TYR A 84 0.72 3.20 2.47
N GLN A 85 1.92 3.49 2.96
CA GLN A 85 2.98 2.52 3.14
C GLN A 85 2.73 1.77 4.44
N ILE A 86 2.31 0.51 4.35
CA ILE A 86 2.18 -0.36 5.53
C ILE A 86 3.58 -0.60 6.08
N VAL A 87 3.80 -0.17 7.32
CA VAL A 87 5.05 -0.36 8.08
C VAL A 87 4.89 -1.41 9.17
N ARG A 88 3.66 -1.82 9.46
CA ARG A 88 3.31 -2.92 10.36
C ARG A 88 1.87 -3.34 10.11
N HIS A 89 1.54 -4.62 10.23
CA HIS A 89 0.15 -5.08 10.16
C HIS A 89 -0.10 -6.32 11.01
N ASN A 90 -1.37 -6.57 11.32
CA ASN A 90 -1.83 -7.84 11.87
C ASN A 90 -3.02 -8.33 11.03
N ILE A 91 -2.78 -8.47 9.72
CA ILE A 91 -3.76 -8.96 8.74
C ILE A 91 -3.44 -10.42 8.44
N THR A 92 -4.20 -11.34 9.01
CA THR A 92 -3.95 -12.79 8.87
C THR A 92 -3.94 -13.26 7.41
N ALA A 93 -4.71 -12.61 6.54
CA ALA A 93 -4.77 -12.95 5.12
C ALA A 93 -3.49 -12.59 4.34
N MET A 94 -2.76 -11.56 4.78
CA MET A 94 -1.50 -11.12 4.15
C MET A 94 -0.31 -12.02 4.53
N ASN A 95 -0.40 -12.78 5.63
CA ASN A 95 0.68 -13.65 6.10
C ASN A 95 0.70 -15.05 5.45
N LYS A 96 -0.25 -15.35 4.56
CA LYS A 96 -0.34 -16.67 3.90
C LYS A 96 0.62 -16.74 2.71
N SER A 97 1.20 -17.91 2.42
CA SER A 97 2.06 -18.08 1.24
C SER A 97 1.26 -17.84 -0.05
N GLY A 98 1.78 -17.01 -0.96
CA GLY A 98 1.06 -16.58 -2.18
C GLY A 98 -0.03 -15.52 -1.94
N SER A 99 0.04 -14.80 -0.82
CA SER A 99 -0.86 -13.70 -0.47
C SER A 99 -0.64 -12.44 -1.32
N PHE A 100 -1.55 -11.49 -1.14
CA PHE A 100 -1.43 -10.12 -1.65
C PHE A 100 -0.57 -9.27 -0.70
N ASN A 101 0.08 -8.26 -1.26
CA ASN A 101 0.92 -7.28 -0.54
C ASN A 101 0.42 -5.84 -0.73
N ALA A 102 -0.73 -5.66 -1.39
CA ALA A 102 -1.42 -4.40 -1.50
C ALA A 102 -2.95 -4.58 -1.39
N ILE A 103 -3.62 -3.58 -0.83
CA ILE A 103 -5.08 -3.44 -0.80
C ILE A 103 -5.41 -2.17 -1.60
N VAL A 104 -6.24 -2.30 -2.63
CA VAL A 104 -6.70 -1.16 -3.44
C VAL A 104 -8.20 -1.03 -3.21
N GLY A 105 -8.57 -0.06 -2.37
CA GLY A 105 -9.95 0.30 -2.13
C GLY A 105 -10.63 0.85 -3.38
N ILE A 106 -11.78 0.29 -3.73
CA ILE A 106 -12.63 0.72 -4.86
C ILE A 106 -14.09 0.94 -4.42
N GLY A 107 -14.27 1.23 -3.13
CA GLY A 107 -15.56 1.64 -2.56
C GLY A 107 -16.00 3.04 -3.03
N PRO A 108 -17.30 3.37 -2.91
CA PRO A 108 -17.90 4.64 -3.34
C PRO A 108 -17.66 5.84 -2.42
#